data_AF-A0A6P9EUU9-F1
#
_entry.id   AF-A0A6P9EUU9-F1
#
_cell.length_a   1.000
_cell.length_b   1.000
_cell.length_c   1.000
_cell.angle_alpha   90.00
_cell.angle_beta   90.00
_cell.angle_gamma   90.00
#
_symmetry.space_group_name_H-M   'P 1'
#
loop_
_entity.id
_entity.type
_entity.pdbx_description
1 polymer ?
#
loop_
_entity_poly.entity_id
_entity_poly.type
_entity_poly.pdbx_seq_one_letter_code
_entity_poly.pdbx_strand_id
1 'polypeptide(L)'
;MPFNVLCTFLIGSALGWILVKITRPPRHLKGLVLGCCAAGNMGNLPLIIIPAVCKEKGSPFGAPDVCHKYGMEYASLSMAIGAIYLWSYVYNIVRIFSRSVNEKDNTAEFTSKMNPGGGAAEILHGSCSEELPPKSCSISVDYANKCMLPSEAKMKIPILYAIKNSLRMFARKINLRALFAPSTTGAMIGFIIGIVPQIRKFIIGGTAPLRVILDSASFLGEAAIPTLSLILGGNLLKGLKGSGVLRWLIIGIIAVRYIFLPLLGIVIVKSALRFGLVHSDPLYQFVLLLQYALPPAMNIGTITQLFGAGKSECSVIMLWTYGLASISLTLWSAFFMWLVA
;
A
#
# COMPACT_ATOMS: atom_id res chain seq x y z
N MET A 1 20.34 3.83 -1.58
CA MET A 1 18.99 4.12 -2.12
C MET A 1 18.00 2.95 -2.01
N PRO A 2 18.23 1.74 -2.58
CA PRO A 2 17.24 0.65 -2.50
C PRO A 2 16.91 0.24 -1.07
N PHE A 3 17.92 0.24 -0.20
CA PHE A 3 17.78 0.00 1.23
C PHE A 3 16.94 1.08 1.94
N ASN A 4 17.09 2.34 1.54
CA ASN A 4 16.30 3.43 2.12
C ASN A 4 14.82 3.28 1.76
N VAL A 5 14.53 2.96 0.48
CA VAL A 5 13.16 2.65 0.05
C VAL A 5 12.63 1.45 0.84
N LEU A 6 13.40 0.38 1.02
CA LEU A 6 12.99 -0.75 1.85
C LEU A 6 12.64 -0.32 3.29
N CYS A 7 13.47 0.52 3.90
CA CYS A 7 13.23 1.05 5.25
C CYS A 7 11.90 1.84 5.31
N THR A 8 11.60 2.68 4.33
CA THR A 8 10.31 3.42 4.29
C THR A 8 9.12 2.45 4.30
N PHE A 9 9.18 1.37 3.51
CA PHE A 9 8.13 0.36 3.45
C PHE A 9 8.00 -0.42 4.77
N LEU A 10 9.12 -0.83 5.38
CA LEU A 10 9.13 -1.59 6.64
C LEU A 10 8.59 -0.75 7.80
N ILE A 11 9.11 0.47 7.98
CA ILE A 11 8.70 1.39 9.05
C ILE A 11 7.26 1.82 8.85
N GLY A 12 6.89 2.20 7.62
CA GLY A 12 5.52 2.56 7.28
C GLY A 12 4.55 1.41 7.54
N SER A 13 4.94 0.17 7.28
CA SER A 13 4.14 -1.02 7.62
C SER A 13 4.02 -1.23 9.12
N ALA A 14 5.10 -1.06 9.88
CA ALA A 14 5.08 -1.21 11.34
C ALA A 14 4.17 -0.15 11.98
N LEU A 15 4.31 1.12 11.58
CA LEU A 15 3.45 2.21 12.02
C LEU A 15 1.98 1.99 11.60
N GLY A 16 1.75 1.54 10.36
CA GLY A 16 0.42 1.18 9.88
C GLY A 16 -0.21 0.02 10.67
N TRP A 17 0.59 -0.96 11.10
CA TRP A 17 0.11 -2.06 11.92
C TRP A 17 -0.26 -1.61 13.34
N ILE A 18 0.52 -0.70 13.93
CA ILE A 18 0.17 -0.03 15.19
C ILE A 18 -1.14 0.73 15.03
N LEU A 19 -1.29 1.50 13.94
CA LEU A 19 -2.51 2.24 13.65
C LEU A 19 -3.74 1.32 13.53
N VAL A 20 -3.61 0.19 12.83
CA VAL A 20 -4.67 -0.82 12.71
C VAL A 20 -5.07 -1.41 14.08
N LYS A 21 -4.12 -1.57 15.01
CA LYS A 21 -4.43 -2.01 16.38
C LYS A 21 -5.20 -0.98 17.18
N ILE A 22 -4.85 0.31 17.03
CA ILE A 22 -5.47 1.42 17.76
C ILE A 22 -6.89 1.67 17.23
N THR A 23 -7.02 1.82 15.92
CA THR A 23 -8.29 2.23 15.27
C THR A 23 -9.23 1.07 14.97
N ARG A 24 -8.73 -0.18 15.03
CA ARG A 24 -9.46 -1.43 14.77
C ARG A 24 -10.40 -1.35 13.55
N PRO A 25 -9.89 -0.99 12.35
CA PRO A 25 -10.73 -0.85 11.18
C PRO A 25 -11.30 -2.21 10.73
N PRO A 26 -12.40 -2.21 9.96
CA PRO A 26 -12.95 -3.40 9.30
C PRO A 26 -11.87 -4.21 8.57
N ARG A 27 -11.99 -5.55 8.57
CA ARG A 27 -10.95 -6.45 8.03
C ARG A 27 -10.56 -6.13 6.58
N HIS A 28 -11.53 -5.75 5.75
CA HIS A 28 -11.30 -5.40 4.34
C HIS A 28 -10.47 -4.12 4.16
N LEU A 29 -10.43 -3.22 5.15
CA LEU A 29 -9.64 -1.98 5.13
C LEU A 29 -8.23 -2.13 5.69
N LYS A 30 -7.94 -3.21 6.43
CA LYS A 30 -6.61 -3.41 7.03
C LYS A 30 -5.50 -3.43 6.00
N GLY A 31 -5.72 -4.09 4.86
CA GLY A 31 -4.76 -4.13 3.76
C GLY A 31 -4.55 -2.76 3.11
N LEU A 32 -5.63 -1.99 2.95
CA LEU A 32 -5.57 -0.63 2.42
C LEU A 32 -4.80 0.30 3.35
N VAL A 33 -5.09 0.29 4.66
CA VAL A 33 -4.40 1.12 5.66
C VAL A 33 -2.91 0.80 5.71
N LEU A 34 -2.56 -0.49 5.77
CA LEU A 34 -1.17 -0.93 5.74
C LEU A 34 -0.46 -0.48 4.45
N GLY A 35 -1.12 -0.63 3.30
CA GLY A 35 -0.59 -0.13 2.03
C GLY A 35 -0.37 1.38 2.02
N CYS A 36 -1.37 2.14 2.46
CA CYS A 36 -1.33 3.60 2.52
C CYS A 36 -0.28 4.13 3.50
N CYS A 37 0.04 3.40 4.57
CA CYS A 37 1.13 3.74 5.50
C CYS A 37 2.52 3.26 5.03
N ALA A 38 2.60 2.17 4.24
CA ALA A 38 3.87 1.62 3.75
C ALA A 38 4.39 2.29 2.47
N ALA A 39 3.61 2.32 1.39
CA ALA A 39 4.06 2.84 0.08
C ALA A 39 3.73 4.32 -0.15
N GLY A 40 4.75 5.17 -0.27
CA GLY A 40 4.62 6.58 -0.67
C GLY A 40 4.63 6.75 -2.19
N ASN A 41 4.16 7.90 -2.68
CA ASN A 41 4.11 8.24 -4.10
C ASN A 41 5.50 8.63 -4.65
N MET A 42 6.39 7.64 -4.73
CA MET A 42 7.75 7.78 -5.25
C MET A 42 7.82 7.93 -6.78
N GLY A 43 6.69 7.75 -7.48
CA GLY A 43 6.63 7.89 -8.93
C GLY A 43 6.58 9.36 -9.34
N ASN A 44 5.45 10.01 -9.06
CA ASN A 44 5.17 11.29 -9.72
C ASN A 44 5.78 12.47 -8.97
N LEU A 45 5.77 12.45 -7.64
CA LEU A 45 6.12 13.64 -6.86
C LEU A 45 7.62 13.96 -6.88
N PRO A 46 8.55 13.00 -6.75
CA PRO A 46 9.98 13.31 -6.90
C PRO A 46 10.32 13.90 -8.27
N LEU A 47 9.67 13.44 -9.35
CA LEU A 47 9.86 13.98 -10.70
C LEU A 47 9.34 15.42 -10.87
N ILE A 48 8.46 15.90 -9.98
CA ILE A 48 7.97 17.29 -9.99
C ILE A 48 8.82 18.14 -9.03
N ILE A 49 9.05 17.64 -7.82
CA ILE A 49 9.69 18.40 -6.73
C ILE A 49 11.17 18.63 -7.03
N ILE A 50 11.91 17.61 -7.50
CA ILE A 50 13.35 17.72 -7.69
C ILE A 50 13.71 18.78 -8.75
N PRO A 51 13.12 18.77 -9.96
CA PRO A 51 13.37 19.83 -10.94
C PRO A 51 13.00 21.23 -10.42
N ALA A 52 11.96 21.34 -9.60
CA ALA A 52 11.55 22.62 -9.02
C ALA A 52 12.59 23.15 -8.03
N VAL A 53 13.06 22.33 -7.09
CA VAL A 53 14.08 22.75 -6.12
C VAL A 53 15.45 22.99 -6.76
N CYS A 54 15.80 22.28 -7.83
CA CYS A 54 17.03 22.53 -8.58
C CYS A 54 17.03 23.90 -9.29
N LYS A 55 15.86 24.43 -9.64
CA LYS A 55 15.71 25.76 -10.27
C LYS A 55 15.59 26.89 -9.26
N GLU A 56 15.37 26.56 -7.98
CA GLU A 56 15.19 27.54 -6.92
C GLU A 56 16.47 28.34 -6.67
N LYS A 57 16.32 29.64 -6.45
CA LYS A 57 17.48 30.52 -6.21
C LYS A 57 18.03 30.25 -4.81
N GLY A 58 19.35 30.05 -4.72
CA GLY A 58 20.01 29.74 -3.46
C GLY A 58 19.79 28.30 -2.98
N SER A 59 19.41 27.38 -3.88
CA SER A 59 19.34 25.96 -3.52
C SER A 59 20.72 25.41 -3.11
N PRO A 60 20.79 24.49 -2.13
CA PRO A 60 22.07 23.92 -1.66
C PRO A 60 22.63 22.85 -2.60
N PHE A 61 22.06 22.69 -3.80
CA PHE A 61 22.34 21.55 -4.70
C PHE A 61 23.29 21.89 -5.84
N GLY A 62 23.93 23.05 -5.80
CA GLY A 62 24.89 23.50 -6.82
C GLY A 62 24.21 23.99 -8.10
N ALA A 63 24.88 23.79 -9.24
CA ALA A 63 24.40 24.30 -10.52
C ALA A 63 23.08 23.61 -10.95
N PRO A 64 22.07 24.36 -11.44
CA PRO A 64 20.74 23.82 -11.75
C PRO A 64 20.73 22.67 -12.75
N ASP A 65 21.61 22.71 -13.76
CA ASP A 65 21.76 21.69 -14.80
C ASP A 65 22.33 20.37 -14.24
N VAL A 66 23.34 20.47 -13.37
CA VAL A 66 23.94 19.32 -12.67
C VAL A 66 22.95 18.72 -11.68
N CYS A 67 22.27 19.57 -10.89
CA CYS A 67 21.23 19.14 -9.96
C CYS A 67 20.09 18.43 -10.68
N HIS A 68 19.61 19.00 -11.79
CA HIS A 68 18.53 18.40 -12.57
C HIS A 68 18.94 17.03 -13.12
N LYS A 69 20.14 16.91 -13.67
CA LYS A 69 20.65 15.64 -14.23
C LYS A 69 20.68 14.53 -13.17
N TYR A 70 21.41 14.72 -12.08
CA TYR A 70 21.53 13.68 -11.03
C TYR A 70 20.23 13.50 -10.26
N GLY A 71 19.48 14.57 -10.02
CA GLY A 71 18.21 14.54 -9.33
C GLY A 71 17.17 13.70 -10.06
N MET A 72 17.11 13.80 -11.39
CA MET A 72 16.21 12.98 -12.21
C MET A 72 16.63 11.50 -12.23
N GLU A 73 17.93 11.21 -12.24
CA GLU A 73 18.44 9.84 -12.11
C GLU A 73 18.01 9.22 -10.76
N TYR A 74 18.17 9.97 -9.66
CA TYR A 74 17.73 9.56 -8.33
C TYR A 74 16.20 9.37 -8.26
N ALA A 75 15.39 10.30 -8.78
CA ALA A 75 13.93 10.12 -8.82
C ALA A 75 13.52 8.86 -9.61
N SER A 76 14.12 8.66 -10.78
CA SER A 76 13.81 7.53 -11.65
C SER A 76 14.16 6.19 -11.00
N LEU A 77 15.31 6.13 -10.31
CA LEU A 77 15.70 4.96 -9.53
C LEU A 77 14.76 4.72 -8.33
N SER A 78 14.34 5.78 -7.63
CA SER A 78 13.33 5.69 -6.56
C SER A 78 12.02 5.09 -7.07
N MET A 79 11.55 5.59 -8.22
CA MET A 79 10.31 5.13 -8.86
C MET A 79 10.40 3.65 -9.21
N ALA A 80 11.48 3.22 -9.88
CA ALA A 80 11.64 1.84 -10.31
C ALA A 80 11.63 0.86 -9.12
N ILE A 81 12.40 1.16 -8.07
CA ILE A 81 12.48 0.35 -6.86
C ILE A 81 11.15 0.38 -6.10
N GLY A 82 10.54 1.56 -5.98
CA GLY A 82 9.24 1.76 -5.34
C GLY A 82 8.14 0.96 -6.03
N ALA A 83 8.14 0.89 -7.37
CA ALA A 83 7.21 0.08 -8.14
C ALA A 83 7.37 -1.43 -7.84
N ILE A 84 8.61 -1.92 -7.76
CA ILE A 84 8.89 -3.32 -7.40
C ILE A 84 8.32 -3.64 -6.01
N TYR A 85 8.57 -2.80 -5.01
CA TYR A 85 8.01 -3.01 -3.67
C TYR A 85 6.50 -2.88 -3.63
N LEU A 86 5.92 -1.93 -4.36
CA LEU A 86 4.48 -1.77 -4.40
C LEU A 86 3.77 -3.03 -4.94
N TRP A 87 4.23 -3.56 -6.08
CA TRP A 87 3.59 -4.70 -6.73
C TRP A 87 3.98 -6.06 -6.12
N SER A 88 5.15 -6.15 -5.49
CA SER A 88 5.56 -7.36 -4.75
C SER A 88 4.91 -7.45 -3.37
N TYR A 89 4.81 -6.33 -2.65
CA TYR A 89 4.42 -6.32 -1.24
C TYR A 89 3.02 -5.77 -1.03
N VAL A 90 2.76 -4.51 -1.40
CA VAL A 90 1.47 -3.84 -1.12
C VAL A 90 0.32 -4.52 -1.87
N TYR A 91 0.50 -4.86 -3.14
CA TYR A 91 -0.48 -5.62 -3.91
C TYR A 91 -0.87 -6.93 -3.20
N ASN A 92 0.12 -7.70 -2.72
CA ASN A 92 -0.13 -8.98 -2.05
C ASN A 92 -0.80 -8.77 -0.68
N ILE A 93 -0.44 -7.72 0.06
CA ILE A 93 -1.14 -7.35 1.30
C ILE A 93 -2.62 -7.07 1.02
N VAL A 94 -2.92 -6.15 0.10
CA VAL A 94 -4.30 -5.78 -0.22
C VAL A 94 -5.08 -7.01 -0.68
N ARG A 95 -4.50 -7.82 -1.57
CA ARG A 95 -5.09 -9.07 -2.07
C ARG A 95 -5.46 -10.05 -0.95
N ILE A 96 -4.58 -10.27 0.02
CA ILE A 96 -4.81 -11.22 1.12
C ILE A 96 -5.98 -10.75 1.99
N PHE A 97 -6.03 -9.45 2.31
CA PHE A 97 -7.12 -8.90 3.12
C PHE A 97 -8.45 -8.86 2.36
N SER A 98 -8.44 -8.62 1.04
CA SER A 98 -9.64 -8.67 0.20
C SER A 98 -10.18 -10.10 0.01
N ARG A 99 -9.32 -11.10 -0.23
CA ARG A 99 -9.77 -12.51 -0.43
C ARG A 99 -10.41 -13.13 0.81
N SER A 100 -9.94 -12.77 2.00
CA SER A 100 -10.50 -13.29 3.26
C SER A 100 -11.95 -12.86 3.51
N VAL A 101 -12.46 -11.89 2.75
CA VAL A 101 -13.87 -11.45 2.77
C VAL A 101 -14.71 -12.38 1.91
N ASN A 102 -14.29 -12.65 0.67
CA ASN A 102 -15.03 -13.53 -0.25
C ASN A 102 -15.19 -14.96 0.29
N GLU A 103 -14.20 -15.50 1.00
CA GLU A 103 -14.34 -16.82 1.65
C GLU A 103 -15.37 -16.81 2.80
N LYS A 104 -15.54 -15.69 3.51
CA LYS A 104 -16.50 -15.59 4.62
C LYS A 104 -17.91 -15.28 4.15
N ASP A 105 -18.07 -14.45 3.13
CA ASP A 105 -19.38 -14.20 2.51
C ASP A 105 -19.92 -15.45 1.81
N ASN A 106 -19.06 -16.21 1.12
CA ASN A 106 -19.46 -17.49 0.52
C ASN A 106 -19.82 -18.57 1.55
N THR A 107 -19.21 -18.53 2.76
CA THR A 107 -19.57 -19.45 3.85
C THR A 107 -20.88 -19.04 4.50
N ALA A 108 -21.15 -17.73 4.62
CA ALA A 108 -22.41 -17.19 5.13
C ALA A 108 -23.59 -17.47 4.19
N GLU A 109 -23.38 -17.40 2.86
CA GLU A 109 -24.39 -17.77 1.86
C GLU A 109 -24.68 -19.28 1.81
N PHE A 110 -23.71 -20.14 2.16
CA PHE A 110 -23.96 -21.59 2.22
C PHE A 110 -24.79 -21.97 3.46
N THR A 111 -24.70 -21.22 4.55
CA THR A 111 -25.55 -21.39 5.74
C THR A 111 -26.95 -20.80 5.64
N SER A 112 -27.28 -20.01 4.60
CA SER A 112 -28.63 -19.45 4.41
C SER A 112 -29.51 -20.23 3.42
N LYS A 113 -29.04 -21.36 2.88
CA LYS A 113 -29.78 -22.23 1.95
C LYS A 113 -30.07 -23.63 2.48
N MET A 114 -30.26 -23.78 3.80
CA MET A 114 -30.78 -25.03 4.36
C MET A 114 -31.81 -24.76 5.45
N ASN A 115 -33.00 -24.33 5.02
CA ASN A 115 -34.24 -24.54 5.76
C ASN A 115 -35.11 -25.50 4.92
N PRO A 116 -35.42 -26.71 5.40
CA PRO A 116 -36.57 -27.46 4.90
C PRO A 116 -37.79 -26.98 5.70
N GLY A 117 -38.60 -26.12 5.09
CA GLY A 117 -39.83 -25.63 5.67
C GLY A 117 -40.81 -25.31 4.56
N GLY A 118 -41.62 -26.31 4.21
CA GLY A 118 -42.59 -26.25 3.13
C GLY A 118 -43.74 -25.29 3.41
N GLY A 119 -44.29 -24.74 2.33
CA GLY A 119 -45.57 -24.08 2.31
C GLY A 119 -46.21 -24.34 0.95
N ALA A 120 -47.19 -25.24 0.90
CA ALA A 120 -48.10 -25.36 -0.22
C ALA A 120 -49.47 -25.87 0.24
N ALA A 121 -50.49 -25.08 -0.12
CA ALA A 121 -51.87 -25.44 -0.45
C ALA A 121 -52.78 -26.07 0.62
N GLU A 122 -53.92 -25.38 0.82
CA GLU A 122 -55.18 -25.93 1.31
C GLU A 122 -55.67 -27.10 0.42
N ILE A 123 -56.30 -28.11 1.03
CA ILE A 123 -57.66 -28.64 0.72
C ILE A 123 -58.00 -29.81 1.67
N LEU A 124 -59.24 -29.75 2.15
CA LEU A 124 -60.12 -30.70 2.90
C LEU A 124 -59.81 -32.22 2.90
N HIS A 125 -60.03 -32.87 4.07
CA HIS A 125 -61.14 -33.81 4.38
C HIS A 125 -60.75 -34.95 5.35
N GLY A 126 -61.56 -35.20 6.39
CA GLY A 126 -61.94 -36.57 6.80
C GLY A 126 -61.28 -37.26 8.01
N SER A 127 -61.98 -37.20 9.15
CA SER A 127 -62.30 -38.30 10.10
C SER A 127 -61.24 -38.91 11.06
N CYS A 128 -61.79 -39.39 12.18
CA CYS A 128 -61.21 -39.67 13.49
C CYS A 128 -60.60 -41.08 13.72
N SER A 129 -59.85 -41.14 14.83
CA SER A 129 -59.74 -42.21 15.85
C SER A 129 -58.58 -43.24 15.82
N GLU A 130 -58.09 -43.46 17.05
CA GLU A 130 -57.48 -44.64 17.68
C GLU A 130 -55.95 -44.80 17.84
N GLU A 131 -55.63 -45.45 18.97
CA GLU A 131 -54.46 -45.36 19.83
C GLU A 131 -53.41 -46.49 19.64
N LEU A 132 -52.14 -46.17 19.97
CA LEU A 132 -51.08 -47.00 20.64
C LEU A 132 -50.42 -48.21 19.89
N PRO A 133 -49.22 -48.70 20.30
CA PRO A 133 -47.84 -48.23 20.01
C PRO A 133 -46.96 -49.36 19.36
N PRO A 134 -45.60 -49.24 19.20
CA PRO A 134 -44.68 -49.69 20.27
C PRO A 134 -43.18 -49.18 20.26
N LYS A 135 -42.49 -49.47 21.39
CA LYS A 135 -41.06 -49.88 21.56
C LYS A 135 -39.89 -48.87 21.54
N SER A 136 -39.50 -48.49 22.77
CA SER A 136 -38.17 -48.66 23.40
C SER A 136 -36.88 -48.29 22.66
N CYS A 137 -36.19 -47.25 23.17
CA CYS A 137 -34.79 -47.37 23.59
C CYS A 137 -34.47 -46.30 24.64
N SER A 138 -34.21 -46.75 25.87
CA SER A 138 -33.82 -45.94 27.03
C SER A 138 -32.30 -45.91 27.15
N ILE A 139 -31.65 -44.74 27.18
CA ILE A 139 -30.41 -44.53 27.94
C ILE A 139 -30.45 -43.13 28.56
N SER A 140 -30.44 -43.14 29.90
CA SER A 140 -30.22 -42.05 30.85
C SER A 140 -28.88 -41.35 30.66
N VAL A 141 -28.82 -40.02 30.82
CA VAL A 141 -27.56 -39.32 31.08
C VAL A 141 -27.68 -38.52 32.36
N ASP A 142 -26.93 -38.99 33.35
CA ASP A 142 -26.72 -38.47 34.69
C ASP A 142 -26.14 -37.04 34.71
N TYR A 143 -26.55 -36.32 35.74
CA TYR A 143 -25.88 -35.11 36.23
C TYR A 143 -24.53 -35.47 36.86
N ALA A 144 -23.46 -34.81 36.43
CA ALA A 144 -22.44 -34.14 37.26
C ALA A 144 -21.09 -34.05 36.51
N ASN A 145 -20.70 -32.83 36.12
CA ASN A 145 -19.40 -32.26 36.47
C ASN A 145 -19.23 -30.87 35.84
N LYS A 146 -19.52 -29.85 36.66
CA LYS A 146 -18.63 -28.73 36.98
C LYS A 146 -17.49 -28.47 35.96
N CYS A 147 -17.79 -27.73 34.89
CA CYS A 147 -16.74 -26.99 34.17
C CYS A 147 -16.67 -25.57 34.74
N MET A 148 -15.82 -25.40 35.75
CA MET A 148 -15.27 -24.11 36.11
C MET A 148 -14.67 -23.45 34.86
N LEU A 149 -14.92 -22.15 34.70
CA LEU A 149 -14.17 -21.29 33.79
C LEU A 149 -12.67 -21.59 33.91
N PRO A 150 -11.95 -21.87 32.81
CA PRO A 150 -10.57 -21.44 32.76
C PRO A 150 -10.61 -19.91 32.61
N SER A 151 -10.33 -19.26 33.73
CA SER A 151 -9.80 -17.89 33.79
C SER A 151 -8.96 -17.61 32.55
N GLU A 152 -9.23 -16.48 31.88
CA GLU A 152 -8.45 -15.97 30.75
C GLU A 152 -6.99 -15.77 31.17
N ALA A 153 -6.22 -16.86 31.18
CA ALA A 153 -4.78 -16.81 31.16
C ALA A 153 -4.42 -16.20 29.81
N LYS A 154 -4.09 -14.90 29.83
CA LYS A 154 -3.47 -14.17 28.74
C LYS A 154 -2.18 -14.87 28.34
N MET A 155 -2.28 -15.89 27.50
CA MET A 155 -1.15 -16.53 26.86
C MET A 155 -0.57 -15.51 25.88
N LYS A 156 0.44 -14.76 26.33
CA LYS A 156 1.28 -13.91 25.50
C LYS A 156 1.99 -14.81 24.50
N ILE A 157 1.33 -15.12 23.37
CA ILE A 157 2.01 -15.69 22.21
C ILE A 157 3.16 -14.71 21.90
N PRO A 158 4.42 -15.18 21.82
CA PRO A 158 5.53 -14.29 21.54
C PRO A 158 5.23 -13.57 20.23
N ILE A 159 5.27 -12.25 20.24
CA ILE A 159 5.00 -11.40 19.06
C ILE A 159 5.86 -11.89 17.87
N LEU A 160 7.07 -12.37 18.15
CA LEU A 160 7.98 -12.99 17.19
C LEU A 160 7.40 -14.24 16.50
N TYR A 161 6.69 -15.11 17.22
CA TYR A 161 6.06 -16.31 16.69
C TYR A 161 4.84 -15.97 15.82
N ALA A 162 4.03 -15.00 16.25
CA ALA A 162 2.91 -14.48 15.45
C ALA A 162 3.39 -13.79 14.17
N ILE A 163 4.50 -13.03 14.24
CA ILE A 163 5.17 -12.42 13.08
C ILE A 163 5.73 -13.51 12.16
N LYS A 164 6.46 -14.50 12.69
CA LYS A 164 7.04 -15.61 11.90
C LYS A 164 5.96 -16.42 11.19
N ASN A 165 4.85 -16.72 11.86
CA ASN A 165 3.74 -17.45 11.25
C ASN A 165 2.99 -16.60 10.20
N SER A 166 2.82 -15.29 10.46
CA SER A 166 2.23 -14.37 9.47
C SER A 166 3.12 -14.20 8.24
N LEU A 167 4.45 -14.10 8.41
CA LEU A 167 5.43 -14.09 7.33
C LEU A 167 5.43 -15.40 6.55
N ARG A 168 5.34 -16.55 7.23
CA ARG A 168 5.27 -17.86 6.58
C ARG A 168 3.99 -18.03 5.77
N MET A 169 2.85 -17.57 6.29
CA MET A 169 1.58 -17.53 5.55
C MET A 169 1.61 -16.54 4.40
N PHE A 170 2.26 -15.38 4.58
CA PHE A 170 2.45 -14.40 3.52
C PHE A 170 3.30 -14.99 2.40
N ALA A 171 4.48 -15.54 2.71
CA ALA A 171 5.40 -16.16 1.75
C ALA A 171 4.72 -17.25 0.90
N ARG A 172 3.85 -18.08 1.51
CA ARG A 172 3.09 -19.12 0.78
C ARG A 172 1.99 -18.56 -0.14
N LYS A 173 1.48 -17.35 0.11
CA LYS A 173 0.35 -16.74 -0.63
C LYS A 173 0.78 -15.62 -1.60
N ILE A 174 2.08 -15.32 -1.71
CA ILE A 174 2.60 -14.31 -2.66
C ILE A 174 2.26 -14.76 -4.08
N ASN A 175 1.58 -13.89 -4.84
CA ASN A 175 1.45 -14.06 -6.27
C ASN A 175 2.54 -13.25 -6.97
N LEU A 176 3.59 -13.94 -7.39
CA LEU A 176 4.70 -13.34 -8.14
C LEU A 176 4.28 -12.88 -9.54
N ARG A 177 3.13 -13.33 -10.08
CA ARG A 177 2.63 -12.80 -11.36
C ARG A 177 2.35 -11.30 -11.30
N ALA A 178 2.07 -10.76 -10.11
CA ALA A 178 1.89 -9.32 -9.93
C ALA A 178 3.17 -8.50 -10.17
N LEU A 179 4.36 -9.13 -10.12
CA LEU A 179 5.62 -8.50 -10.48
C LEU A 179 5.71 -8.16 -11.97
N PHE A 180 4.86 -8.73 -12.82
CA PHE A 180 4.77 -8.38 -14.24
C PHE A 180 3.77 -7.24 -14.52
N ALA A 181 3.41 -6.46 -13.49
CA ALA A 181 2.64 -5.25 -13.68
C ALA A 181 3.35 -4.31 -14.68
N PRO A 182 2.59 -3.51 -15.47
CA PRO A 182 3.19 -2.68 -16.51
C PRO A 182 4.35 -1.80 -16.03
N SER A 183 4.25 -1.21 -14.83
CA SER A 183 5.30 -0.36 -14.27
C SER A 183 6.59 -1.10 -13.92
N THR A 184 6.50 -2.33 -13.41
CA THR A 184 7.68 -3.13 -13.06
C THR A 184 8.30 -3.75 -14.31
N THR A 185 7.48 -4.20 -15.27
CA THR A 185 7.95 -4.63 -16.58
C THR A 185 8.67 -3.50 -17.32
N GLY A 186 8.11 -2.27 -17.30
CA GLY A 186 8.76 -1.09 -17.85
C GLY A 186 10.11 -0.78 -17.18
N ALA A 187 10.17 -0.84 -15.84
CA ALA A 187 11.42 -0.67 -15.11
C ALA A 187 12.47 -1.74 -15.49
N MET A 188 12.06 -3.01 -15.61
CA MET A 188 12.96 -4.10 -16.04
C MET A 188 13.50 -3.86 -17.45
N ILE A 189 12.65 -3.50 -18.40
CA ILE A 189 13.06 -3.18 -19.78
C ILE A 189 14.03 -1.99 -19.78
N GLY A 190 13.73 -0.93 -19.01
CA GLY A 190 14.60 0.22 -18.87
C GLY A 190 15.99 -0.13 -18.34
N PHE A 191 16.06 -0.98 -17.30
CA PHE A 191 17.35 -1.48 -16.79
C PHE A 191 18.10 -2.33 -17.82
N ILE A 192 17.42 -3.20 -18.56
CA ILE A 192 18.04 -4.00 -19.62
C ILE A 192 18.65 -3.09 -20.69
N ILE A 193 17.89 -2.09 -21.17
CA ILE A 193 18.37 -1.12 -22.16
C ILE A 193 19.57 -0.33 -21.61
N GLY A 194 19.55 0.06 -20.34
CA GLY A 194 20.63 0.84 -19.71
C GLY A 194 21.91 0.05 -19.43
N ILE A 195 21.79 -1.23 -19.03
CA ILE A 195 22.91 -2.08 -18.63
C ILE A 195 23.60 -2.70 -19.86
N VAL A 196 22.85 -3.14 -20.86
CA VAL A 196 23.40 -3.84 -22.03
C VAL A 196 24.03 -2.82 -22.98
N PRO A 197 25.38 -2.76 -23.11
CA PRO A 197 26.06 -1.68 -23.85
C PRO A 197 25.68 -1.64 -25.33
N GLN A 198 25.40 -2.80 -25.93
CA GLN A 198 24.97 -2.91 -27.31
C GLN A 198 23.64 -2.17 -27.49
N ILE A 199 22.59 -2.57 -26.75
CA ILE A 199 21.25 -1.98 -26.82
C ILE A 199 21.30 -0.47 -26.48
N ARG A 200 22.07 -0.10 -25.45
CA ARG A 200 22.29 1.29 -25.06
C ARG A 200 22.80 2.13 -26.22
N LYS A 201 23.80 1.69 -26.98
CA LYS A 201 24.36 2.45 -28.12
C LYS A 201 23.36 2.60 -29.28
N PHE A 202 22.46 1.64 -29.45
CA PHE A 202 21.42 1.71 -30.49
C PHE A 202 20.28 2.67 -30.14
N ILE A 203 19.96 2.84 -28.85
CA ILE A 203 18.77 3.59 -28.38
C ILE A 203 19.13 4.93 -27.74
N ILE A 204 20.23 5.00 -26.98
CA ILE A 204 20.64 6.15 -26.15
C ILE A 204 21.86 6.83 -26.78
N GLY A 205 21.68 8.10 -27.20
CA GLY A 205 22.77 8.94 -27.70
C GLY A 205 22.31 9.86 -28.84
N GLY A 206 23.04 10.96 -29.07
CA GLY A 206 22.69 11.94 -30.09
C GLY A 206 22.64 11.37 -31.52
N THR A 207 23.47 10.37 -31.80
CA THR A 207 23.60 9.69 -33.11
C THR A 207 23.00 8.28 -33.13
N ALA A 208 22.19 7.92 -32.13
CA ALA A 208 21.65 6.57 -31.99
C ALA A 208 20.52 6.32 -33.02
N PRO A 209 20.55 5.21 -33.77
CA PRO A 209 19.60 4.95 -34.87
C PRO A 209 18.16 4.75 -34.40
N LEU A 210 17.94 4.22 -33.18
CA LEU A 210 16.61 3.97 -32.60
C LEU A 210 16.21 5.03 -31.56
N ARG A 211 16.84 6.21 -31.59
CA ARG A 211 16.55 7.31 -30.65
C ARG A 211 15.07 7.68 -30.60
N VAL A 212 14.35 7.55 -31.72
CA VAL A 212 12.91 7.81 -31.83
C VAL A 212 12.11 7.05 -30.77
N ILE A 213 12.51 5.82 -30.42
CA ILE A 213 11.83 5.01 -29.39
C ILE A 213 11.96 5.67 -28.01
N LEU A 214 13.17 6.11 -27.66
CA LEU A 214 13.44 6.77 -26.38
C LEU A 214 12.76 8.13 -26.31
N ASP A 215 12.88 8.94 -27.36
CA ASP A 215 12.30 10.29 -27.40
C ASP A 215 10.76 10.21 -27.30
N SER A 216 10.14 9.26 -28.01
CA SER A 216 8.69 9.02 -27.94
C SER A 216 8.24 8.54 -26.54
N ALA A 217 9.00 7.62 -25.93
CA ALA A 217 8.71 7.12 -24.59
C ALA A 217 8.88 8.20 -23.52
N SER A 218 9.91 9.05 -23.64
CA SER A 218 10.14 10.20 -22.75
C SER A 218 9.01 11.20 -22.87
N PHE A 219 8.61 11.55 -24.09
CA PHE A 219 7.50 12.49 -24.34
C PHE A 219 6.18 11.97 -23.74
N LEU A 220 5.89 10.69 -23.92
CA LEU A 220 4.72 10.05 -23.30
C LEU A 220 4.83 10.02 -21.76
N GLY A 221 6.04 9.78 -21.23
CA GLY A 221 6.31 9.78 -19.79
C GLY A 221 6.07 11.14 -19.15
N GLU A 222 6.52 12.23 -19.79
CA GLU A 222 6.26 13.60 -19.35
C GLU A 222 4.77 13.92 -19.34
N ALA A 223 4.04 13.52 -20.39
CA ALA A 223 2.58 13.69 -20.46
C ALA A 223 1.84 12.84 -19.41
N ALA A 224 2.37 11.67 -19.03
CA ALA A 224 1.73 10.79 -18.05
C ALA A 224 1.68 11.39 -16.64
N ILE A 225 2.63 12.26 -16.25
CA ILE A 225 2.68 12.88 -14.92
C ILE A 225 1.41 13.72 -14.62
N PRO A 226 1.03 14.72 -15.45
CA PRO A 226 -0.21 15.47 -15.26
C PRO A 226 -1.46 14.62 -15.49
N THR A 227 -1.46 13.69 -16.45
CA THR A 227 -2.61 12.79 -16.69
C THR A 227 -2.93 11.93 -15.47
N LEU A 228 -1.93 11.35 -14.81
CA LEU A 228 -2.12 10.58 -13.57
C LEU A 228 -2.67 11.45 -12.44
N SER A 229 -2.27 12.73 -12.38
CA SER A 229 -2.79 13.68 -11.39
C SER A 229 -4.27 14.01 -11.64
N LEU A 230 -4.67 14.16 -12.91
CA LEU A 230 -6.09 14.32 -13.28
C LEU A 230 -6.90 13.07 -12.98
N ILE A 231 -6.38 11.87 -13.28
CA ILE A 231 -7.01 10.59 -12.94
C ILE A 231 -7.19 10.47 -11.43
N LEU A 232 -6.18 10.85 -10.64
CA LEU A 232 -6.30 10.91 -9.20
C LEU A 232 -7.46 11.82 -8.81
N GLY A 233 -7.51 13.06 -9.31
CA GLY A 233 -8.60 14.00 -9.07
C GLY A 233 -9.99 13.43 -9.39
N GLY A 234 -10.15 12.77 -10.55
CA GLY A 234 -11.40 12.08 -10.90
C GLY A 234 -11.75 10.94 -9.94
N ASN A 235 -10.75 10.18 -9.48
CA ASN A 235 -10.96 9.13 -8.48
C ASN A 235 -11.39 9.70 -7.12
N LEU A 236 -11.06 10.95 -6.78
CA LEU A 236 -11.46 11.60 -5.51
C LEU A 236 -12.95 11.97 -5.46
N LEU A 237 -13.65 12.05 -6.59
CA LEU A 237 -15.07 12.39 -6.65
C LEU A 237 -15.94 11.44 -5.81
N LYS A 238 -15.57 10.15 -5.77
CA LYS A 238 -16.25 9.15 -4.93
C LYS A 238 -16.05 9.41 -3.43
N GLY A 239 -14.89 9.93 -3.05
CA GLY A 239 -14.55 10.28 -1.67
C GLY A 239 -15.28 11.52 -1.18
N LEU A 240 -15.57 12.48 -2.07
CA LEU A 240 -16.42 13.63 -1.73
C LEU A 240 -17.87 13.23 -1.42
N LYS A 241 -18.36 12.15 -2.04
CA LYS A 241 -19.73 11.65 -1.87
C LYS A 241 -19.86 10.55 -0.80
N GLY A 242 -18.76 10.02 -0.28
CA GLY A 242 -18.73 8.87 0.62
C GLY A 242 -18.29 9.25 2.04
N SER A 243 -19.01 8.76 3.06
CA SER A 243 -18.74 9.02 4.49
C SER A 243 -18.33 7.77 5.28
N GLY A 244 -17.84 6.72 4.62
CA GLY A 244 -17.63 5.39 5.21
C GLY A 244 -16.38 5.19 6.08
N VAL A 245 -15.36 6.07 5.99
CA VAL A 245 -14.11 5.87 6.72
C VAL A 245 -14.18 6.45 8.13
N LEU A 246 -13.70 5.71 9.14
CA LEU A 246 -13.45 6.27 10.47
C LEU A 246 -12.51 7.49 10.38
N ARG A 247 -12.97 8.66 10.81
CA ARG A 247 -12.18 9.91 10.81
C ARG A 247 -10.82 9.75 11.51
N TRP A 248 -10.80 9.01 12.63
CA TRP A 248 -9.59 8.68 13.38
C TRP A 248 -8.56 7.88 12.57
N LEU A 249 -9.03 7.06 11.62
CA LEU A 249 -8.15 6.31 10.72
C LEU A 249 -7.43 7.24 9.75
N ILE A 250 -8.16 8.21 9.17
CA ILE A 250 -7.60 9.19 8.24
C ILE A 250 -6.55 10.05 8.96
N ILE A 251 -6.89 10.59 10.13
CA ILE A 251 -5.97 11.36 10.98
C ILE A 251 -4.72 10.54 11.31
N GLY A 252 -4.89 9.25 11.64
CA GLY A 252 -3.78 8.36 11.90
C GLY A 252 -2.87 8.14 10.68
N ILE A 253 -3.42 7.94 9.49
CA ILE A 253 -2.63 7.78 8.26
C ILE A 253 -1.84 9.07 7.97
N ILE A 254 -2.48 10.23 8.13
CA ILE A 254 -1.85 11.55 7.99
C ILE A 254 -0.69 11.69 8.97
N ALA A 255 -0.89 11.39 10.26
CA ALA A 255 0.16 11.47 11.27
C ALA A 255 1.33 10.51 10.97
N VAL A 256 1.04 9.28 10.54
CA VAL A 256 2.07 8.32 10.13
C VAL A 256 2.90 8.87 8.97
N ARG A 257 2.25 9.41 7.94
CA ARG A 257 2.91 9.87 6.71
C ARG A 257 3.63 11.20 6.82
N TYR A 258 3.06 12.15 7.54
CA TYR A 258 3.53 13.53 7.53
C TYR A 258 4.21 13.96 8.83
N ILE A 259 4.28 13.08 9.83
CA ILE A 259 4.98 13.36 11.09
C ILE A 259 5.97 12.23 11.38
N PHE A 260 5.49 11.01 11.65
CA PHE A 260 6.35 9.94 12.13
C PHE A 260 7.36 9.44 11.09
N LEU A 261 6.93 9.20 9.85
CA LEU A 261 7.82 8.73 8.78
C LEU A 261 8.94 9.74 8.46
N PRO A 262 8.67 11.04 8.23
CA PRO A 262 9.71 12.05 8.00
C PRO A 262 10.71 12.15 9.15
N LEU A 263 10.23 12.16 10.40
CA LEU A 263 11.09 12.23 11.59
C LEU A 263 12.03 11.02 11.69
N LEU A 264 11.50 9.82 11.47
CA LEU A 264 12.31 8.59 11.45
C LEU A 264 13.26 8.58 10.25
N GLY A 265 12.85 9.11 9.10
CA GLY A 265 13.67 9.28 7.92
C GLY A 265 14.91 10.12 8.19
N ILE A 266 14.76 11.24 8.92
CA ILE A 266 15.88 12.08 9.36
C ILE A 266 16.87 11.27 10.19
N VAL A 267 16.38 10.56 11.20
CA VAL A 267 17.23 9.74 12.08
C VAL A 267 18.00 8.70 11.27
N ILE A 268 17.34 8.01 10.35
CA ILE A 268 17.96 6.95 9.53
C ILE A 268 19.01 7.52 8.58
N VAL A 269 18.67 8.56 7.82
CA VAL A 269 19.57 9.14 6.82
C VAL A 269 20.77 9.81 7.49
N LYS A 270 20.56 10.60 8.56
CA LYS A 270 21.68 11.22 9.31
C LYS A 270 22.54 10.19 10.04
N SER A 271 21.96 9.11 10.56
CA SER A 271 22.76 8.02 11.15
C SER A 271 23.60 7.34 10.09
N ALA A 272 23.02 7.02 8.93
CA ALA A 272 23.74 6.41 7.82
C ALA A 272 24.89 7.31 7.30
N LEU A 273 24.71 8.63 7.32
CA LEU A 273 25.77 9.60 7.02
C LEU A 273 26.91 9.51 8.06
N ARG A 274 26.59 9.47 9.37
CA ARG A 274 27.61 9.36 10.43
C ARG A 274 28.41 8.06 10.38
N PHE A 275 27.79 6.97 9.92
CA PHE A 275 28.47 5.69 9.72
C PHE A 275 29.17 5.57 8.35
N GLY A 276 29.18 6.62 7.53
CA GLY A 276 29.84 6.60 6.21
C GLY A 276 29.14 5.71 5.17
N LEU A 277 27.88 5.32 5.40
CA LEU A 277 27.10 4.47 4.49
C LEU A 277 26.44 5.27 3.35
N VAL A 278 26.42 6.60 3.46
CA VAL A 278 25.76 7.52 2.53
C VAL A 278 26.76 8.60 2.11
N HIS A 279 26.81 8.91 0.82
CA HIS A 279 27.63 9.98 0.29
C HIS A 279 27.18 11.34 0.85
N SER A 280 28.13 12.22 1.13
CA SER A 280 27.87 13.56 1.69
C SER A 280 27.22 14.55 0.72
N ASP A 281 26.82 14.11 -0.49
CA ASP A 281 26.13 14.93 -1.47
C ASP A 281 24.76 15.44 -0.92
N PRO A 282 24.55 16.76 -0.79
CA PRO A 282 23.29 17.33 -0.31
C PRO A 282 22.08 16.92 -1.13
N LEU A 283 22.23 16.80 -2.45
CA LEU A 283 21.14 16.41 -3.34
C LEU A 283 20.72 14.96 -3.07
N TYR A 284 21.68 14.04 -2.99
CA TYR A 284 21.40 12.66 -2.64
C TYR A 284 20.71 12.52 -1.28
N GLN A 285 21.21 13.22 -0.25
CA GLN A 285 20.59 13.22 1.08
C GLN A 285 19.15 13.76 1.05
N PHE A 286 18.91 14.86 0.32
CA PHE A 286 17.59 15.43 0.15
C PHE A 286 16.62 14.42 -0.48
N VAL A 287 17.02 13.72 -1.55
CA VAL A 287 16.16 12.73 -2.20
C VAL A 287 15.85 11.55 -1.27
N LEU A 288 16.82 11.08 -0.47
CA LEU A 288 16.59 10.03 0.51
C LEU A 288 15.62 10.44 1.63
N LEU A 289 15.68 11.70 2.08
CA LEU A 289 14.75 12.25 3.07
C LEU A 289 13.35 12.43 2.47
N LEU A 290 13.27 12.98 1.25
CA LEU A 290 12.02 13.23 0.53
C LEU A 290 11.19 11.95 0.40
N GLN A 291 11.83 10.79 0.19
CA GLN A 291 11.17 9.47 0.12
C GLN A 291 10.29 9.15 1.35
N TYR A 292 10.57 9.71 2.53
CA TYR A 292 9.77 9.50 3.75
C TYR A 292 8.58 10.46 3.90
N ALA A 293 8.57 11.58 3.18
CA ALA A 293 7.54 12.63 3.32
C ALA A 293 6.42 12.55 2.28
N LEU A 294 6.47 11.56 1.38
CA LEU A 294 5.51 11.47 0.28
C LEU A 294 4.12 10.98 0.75
N PRO A 295 3.02 11.49 0.16
CA PRO A 295 1.67 10.95 0.35
C PRO A 295 1.61 9.47 -0.05
N PRO A 296 0.54 8.74 0.33
CA PRO A 296 0.31 7.37 -0.10
C PRO A 296 0.39 7.20 -1.64
N ALA A 297 0.94 6.08 -2.11
CA ALA A 297 1.11 5.83 -3.54
C ALA A 297 -0.24 5.76 -4.30
N MET A 298 -0.36 6.50 -5.41
CA MET A 298 -1.58 6.53 -6.24
C MET A 298 -2.00 5.16 -6.77
N ASN A 299 -1.02 4.32 -7.10
CA ASN A 299 -1.24 2.98 -7.61
C ASN A 299 -2.00 2.08 -6.60
N ILE A 300 -2.09 2.43 -5.31
CA ILE A 300 -2.96 1.75 -4.34
C ILE A 300 -4.44 1.88 -4.76
N GLY A 301 -4.82 3.03 -5.33
CA GLY A 301 -6.15 3.24 -5.93
C GLY A 301 -6.41 2.25 -7.07
N THR A 302 -5.44 2.04 -7.96
CA THR A 302 -5.54 1.04 -9.03
C THR A 302 -5.66 -0.37 -8.47
N ILE A 303 -4.88 -0.72 -7.44
CA ILE A 303 -4.92 -2.05 -6.80
C ILE A 303 -6.29 -2.32 -6.18
N THR A 304 -6.86 -1.35 -5.44
CA THR A 304 -8.21 -1.49 -4.87
C THR A 304 -9.30 -1.53 -5.94
N GLN A 305 -9.11 -0.82 -7.06
CA GLN A 305 -10.00 -0.91 -8.21
C GLN A 305 -10.02 -2.31 -8.83
N LEU A 306 -8.85 -2.94 -9.01
CA LEU A 306 -8.71 -4.29 -9.55
C LEU A 306 -9.41 -5.35 -8.69
N PHE A 307 -9.38 -5.21 -7.36
CA PHE A 307 -9.98 -6.18 -6.44
C PHE A 307 -11.44 -5.92 -6.09
N GLY A 308 -12.04 -4.82 -6.56
CA GLY A 308 -13.43 -4.51 -6.22
C GLY A 308 -13.65 -3.96 -4.81
N ALA A 309 -12.67 -4.06 -3.91
CA ALA A 309 -12.82 -3.80 -2.48
C ALA A 309 -12.16 -2.49 -2.04
N GLY A 310 -12.86 -1.70 -1.21
CA GLY A 310 -12.31 -0.51 -0.56
C GLY A 310 -12.09 0.70 -1.49
N LYS A 311 -12.76 0.76 -2.65
CA LYS A 311 -12.61 1.85 -3.62
C LYS A 311 -13.06 3.21 -3.08
N SER A 312 -14.21 3.27 -2.40
CA SER A 312 -14.72 4.47 -1.73
C SER A 312 -13.76 4.93 -0.64
N GLU A 313 -13.37 4.01 0.23
CA GLU A 313 -12.51 4.32 1.38
C GLU A 313 -11.12 4.78 0.94
N CYS A 314 -10.55 4.15 -0.10
CA CYS A 314 -9.30 4.59 -0.70
C CYS A 314 -9.43 6.00 -1.28
N SER A 315 -10.54 6.30 -1.95
CA SER A 315 -10.80 7.65 -2.48
C SER A 315 -10.85 8.71 -1.38
N VAL A 316 -11.54 8.44 -0.27
CA VAL A 316 -11.60 9.35 0.89
C VAL A 316 -10.20 9.54 1.51
N ILE A 317 -9.45 8.47 1.73
CA ILE A 317 -8.08 8.56 2.30
C ILE A 317 -7.18 9.39 1.38
N MET A 318 -7.23 9.14 0.07
CA MET A 318 -6.44 9.86 -0.91
C MET A 318 -6.83 11.34 -0.98
N LEU A 319 -8.12 11.67 -0.88
CA LEU A 319 -8.60 13.06 -0.88
C LEU A 319 -7.95 13.88 0.24
N TRP A 320 -8.04 13.39 1.48
CA TRP A 320 -7.50 14.11 2.63
C TRP A 320 -5.97 14.13 2.66
N THR A 321 -5.34 13.01 2.32
CA THR A 321 -3.86 12.95 2.31
C THR A 321 -3.28 13.84 1.22
N TYR A 322 -3.83 13.85 0.00
CA TYR A 322 -3.35 14.71 -1.08
C TYR A 322 -3.75 16.18 -0.91
N GLY A 323 -4.91 16.46 -0.32
CA GLY A 323 -5.29 17.83 0.06
C GLY A 323 -4.27 18.45 1.02
N LEU A 324 -3.81 17.68 2.01
CA LEU A 324 -2.76 18.11 2.96
C LEU A 324 -1.33 17.98 2.43
N ALA A 325 -1.12 17.23 1.34
CA ALA A 325 0.21 16.99 0.78
C ALA A 325 0.88 18.30 0.35
N SER A 326 0.13 19.25 -0.22
CA SER A 326 0.69 20.54 -0.65
C SER A 326 1.39 21.28 0.50
N ILE A 327 0.71 21.39 1.65
CA ILE A 327 1.26 22.06 2.84
C ILE A 327 2.41 21.23 3.41
N SER A 328 2.19 19.93 3.63
CA SER A 328 3.18 19.07 4.28
C SER A 328 4.47 18.91 3.48
N LEU A 329 4.38 18.68 2.16
CA LEU A 329 5.54 18.53 1.29
C LEU A 329 6.32 19.83 1.19
N THR A 330 5.64 20.98 1.17
CA THR A 330 6.33 22.28 1.16
C THR A 330 7.16 22.46 2.44
N LEU A 331 6.54 22.23 3.60
CA LEU A 331 7.23 22.34 4.90
C LEU A 331 8.40 21.36 5.03
N TRP A 332 8.19 20.08 4.70
CA TRP A 332 9.26 19.08 4.77
C TRP A 332 10.36 19.32 3.74
N SER A 333 10.03 19.75 2.52
CA SER A 333 11.05 20.05 1.51
C SER A 333 11.90 21.24 1.94
N ALA A 334 11.29 22.31 2.44
CA ALA A 334 12.02 23.45 2.98
C ALA A 334 12.91 23.06 4.16
N PHE A 335 12.37 22.28 5.11
CA PHE A 335 13.13 21.79 6.25
C PHE A 335 14.29 20.88 5.83
N PHE A 336 14.07 19.96 4.88
CA PHE A 336 15.12 19.08 4.38
C PHE A 336 16.20 19.83 3.61
N MET A 337 15.84 20.85 2.82
CA MET A 337 16.81 21.73 2.17
C MET A 337 17.68 22.44 3.21
N TRP A 338 17.08 23.01 4.25
CA TRP A 338 17.82 23.62 5.36
C TRP A 338 18.70 22.61 6.10
N LEU A 339 18.26 21.36 6.26
CA LEU A 339 18.98 20.31 6.97
C LEU A 339 20.20 19.77 6.21
N VAL A 340 20.22 19.88 4.87
CA VAL A 340 21.30 19.37 4.01
C VAL A 340 22.22 20.47 3.45
N ALA A 341 21.78 21.73 3.53
CA ALA A 341 22.63 22.90 3.30
C ALA A 341 23.78 22.96 4.30
#